data_AF-A0A6P3DV24-F1
#
_entry.id   AF-A0A6P3DV24-F1
#
_cell.length_a   1.000
_cell.length_b   1.000
_cell.length_c   1.000
_cell.angle_alpha   90.00
_cell.angle_beta   90.00
_cell.angle_gamma   90.00
#
_symmetry.space_group_name_H-M   'P 1'
#
loop_
_entity.id
_entity.type
_entity.pdbx_description
1 polymer ?
#
loop_
_entity_poly.entity_id
_entity_poly.type
_entity_poly.pdbx_seq_one_letter_code
_entity_poly.pdbx_strand_id
1 'polypeptide(L)'
;MANGGHGVVVNGVGAPGAGTLSREERRRRRRATQKYRTAHATRERVRVEAFNLAFAELRKLLPTLPPDKKLSKIEILRLAICYIAYLNHVLEA
;
A
#
# COMPACT_ATOMS: atom_id res chain seq x y z
N MET A 1 62.22 29.10 27.23
CA MET A 1 61.46 28.58 28.39
C MET A 1 60.22 27.90 27.81
N ALA A 2 60.22 26.58 27.54
CA ALA A 2 59.82 25.50 28.46
C ALA A 2 58.52 25.87 29.22
N ASN A 3 57.43 25.08 29.24
CA ASN A 3 57.31 23.62 29.26
C ASN A 3 55.82 23.21 29.17
N GLY A 4 55.58 21.96 28.72
CA GLY A 4 54.44 21.07 29.08
C GLY A 4 53.00 21.52 28.73
N GLY A 5 52.20 20.80 27.95
CA GLY A 5 51.99 19.35 27.99
C GLY A 5 50.80 19.04 28.91
N HIS A 6 49.68 18.61 28.34
CA HIS A 6 48.83 17.50 28.82
C HIS A 6 47.60 17.40 27.90
N GLY A 7 47.58 16.34 27.08
CA GLY A 7 46.39 15.90 26.40
C GLY A 7 45.36 15.43 27.43
N VAL A 8 44.12 15.89 27.27
CA VAL A 8 42.97 15.21 27.84
C VAL A 8 42.05 14.86 26.67
N VAL A 9 42.23 13.63 26.20
CA VAL A 9 41.21 12.89 25.47
C VAL A 9 40.00 12.72 26.39
N VAL A 10 39.00 13.58 26.25
CA VAL A 10 37.69 13.35 26.88
C VAL A 10 36.91 12.36 26.03
N ASN A 11 36.73 11.18 26.63
CA ASN A 11 36.08 9.99 26.12
C ASN A 11 34.77 10.28 25.38
N GLY A 12 34.69 9.78 24.14
CA GLY A 12 33.42 9.51 23.47
C GLY A 12 32.61 8.55 24.32
N VAL A 13 31.45 9.03 24.77
CA VAL A 13 30.51 8.26 25.59
C VAL A 13 29.98 7.11 24.72
N GLY A 14 30.59 5.94 24.88
CA GLY A 14 30.13 4.70 24.28
C GLY A 14 28.71 4.40 24.74
N ALA A 15 27.78 4.32 23.78
CA ALA A 15 26.41 3.90 24.02
C ALA A 15 26.39 2.54 24.75
N PRO A 16 25.63 2.38 25.85
CA PRO A 16 25.63 1.15 26.60
C PRO A 16 24.76 0.09 25.88
N GLY A 17 25.31 -1.11 25.72
CA GLY A 17 24.53 -2.35 25.58
C GLY A 17 23.94 -2.61 24.19
N ALA A 18 24.78 -2.96 23.21
CA ALA A 18 24.34 -3.69 22.02
C ALA A 18 24.01 -5.15 22.36
N GLY A 19 22.96 -5.37 23.16
CA GLY A 19 22.29 -6.67 23.19
C GLY A 19 21.74 -6.93 21.80
N THR A 20 22.09 -8.07 21.21
CA THR A 20 21.69 -8.47 19.86
C THR A 20 20.17 -8.52 19.78
N LEU A 21 19.53 -7.43 19.35
CA LEU A 21 18.07 -7.37 19.24
C LEU A 21 17.57 -8.62 18.51
N SER A 22 16.58 -9.28 19.07
CA SER A 22 15.94 -10.42 18.43
C SER A 22 15.49 -10.01 17.03
N ARG A 23 15.51 -10.96 16.09
CA ARG A 23 15.05 -10.75 14.71
C ARG A 23 13.66 -10.10 14.67
N GLU A 24 12.80 -10.48 15.62
CA GLU A 24 11.45 -9.93 15.74
C GLU A 24 11.45 -8.47 16.20
N GLU A 25 12.27 -8.09 17.18
CA GLU A 25 12.39 -6.71 17.66
C GLU A 25 12.92 -5.78 16.56
N ARG A 26 13.91 -6.23 15.78
CA ARG A 26 14.40 -5.49 14.60
C ARG A 26 13.30 -5.28 13.56
N ARG A 27 12.46 -6.30 13.32
CA ARG A 27 11.31 -6.20 12.39
C ARG A 27 10.28 -5.20 12.89
N ARG A 28 9.95 -5.23 14.20
CA ARG A 28 9.03 -4.28 14.83
C ARG A 28 9.55 -2.85 14.74
N ARG A 29 10.81 -2.58 15.11
CA ARG A 29 11.43 -1.25 15.00
C ARG A 29 11.40 -0.74 13.56
N ARG A 30 11.74 -1.58 12.58
CA ARG A 30 11.67 -1.20 11.15
C ARG A 30 10.25 -0.81 10.74
N ARG A 31 9.24 -1.61 11.11
CA ARG A 31 7.83 -1.35 10.81
C ARG A 31 7.30 -0.07 11.45
N ALA A 32 7.82 0.29 12.62
CA ALA A 32 7.50 1.52 13.33
C ALA A 32 8.18 2.77 12.75
N THR A 33 9.08 2.64 11.77
CA THR A 33 9.65 3.83 11.10
C THR A 33 8.63 4.48 10.18
N GLN A 34 8.67 5.82 10.11
CA GLN A 34 7.81 6.56 9.18
C GLN A 34 8.06 6.13 7.73
N LYS A 35 9.32 5.95 7.33
CA LYS A 35 9.73 5.48 6.00
C LYS A 35 9.06 4.14 5.62
N TYR A 36 8.99 3.19 6.54
CA TYR A 36 8.33 1.91 6.28
C TYR A 36 6.82 2.09 6.12
N ARG A 37 6.18 2.85 7.03
CA ARG A 37 4.73 3.09 6.99
C ARG A 37 4.30 3.80 5.72
N THR A 38 5.02 4.87 5.32
CA THR A 38 4.70 5.61 4.09
C THR A 38 4.88 4.74 2.86
N ALA A 39 6.00 4.01 2.75
CA ALA A 39 6.22 3.09 1.63
C ALA A 39 5.13 2.01 1.54
N HIS A 40 4.67 1.47 2.67
CA HIS A 40 3.59 0.49 2.70
C HIS A 40 2.24 1.10 2.31
N ALA A 41 1.92 2.29 2.83
CA ALA A 41 0.69 3.01 2.48
C ALA A 41 0.65 3.37 0.99
N THR A 42 1.77 3.82 0.40
CA THR A 42 1.88 4.09 -1.03
C THR A 42 1.64 2.84 -1.86
N ARG A 43 2.23 1.70 -1.49
CA ARG A 43 2.02 0.43 -2.20
C ARG A 43 0.55 0.00 -2.18
N GLU A 44 -0.09 0.11 -1.02
CA GLU A 44 -1.50 -0.25 -0.89
C GLU A 44 -2.40 0.72 -1.67
N ARG A 45 -2.08 2.01 -1.68
CA ARG A 45 -2.78 3.00 -2.51
C ARG A 45 -2.71 2.64 -3.99
N VAL A 46 -1.52 2.29 -4.50
CA VAL A 46 -1.34 1.86 -5.89
C VAL A 46 -2.13 0.59 -6.20
N ARG A 47 -2.14 -0.39 -5.28
CA ARG A 47 -2.92 -1.62 -5.44
C ARG A 47 -4.41 -1.33 -5.55
N VAL A 48 -4.94 -0.46 -4.69
CA VAL A 48 -6.35 -0.07 -4.69
C VAL A 48 -6.70 0.78 -5.91
N GLU A 49 -5.79 1.64 -6.37
CA GLU A 49 -5.95 2.44 -7.59
C GLU A 49 -6.07 1.54 -8.82
N ALA A 50 -5.17 0.55 -8.96
CA ALA A 50 -5.24 -0.44 -10.03
C ALA A 50 -6.56 -1.24 -10.00
N PHE A 51 -7.03 -1.63 -8.81
CA PHE A 51 -8.32 -2.28 -8.64
C PHE A 51 -9.49 -1.38 -9.06
N ASN A 52 -9.47 -0.09 -8.70
CA ASN A 52 -10.53 0.85 -9.05
C ASN A 52 -10.53 1.14 -10.56
N LEU A 53 -9.37 1.19 -11.22
CA LEU A 53 -9.27 1.30 -12.68
C LEU A 53 -9.95 0.09 -13.37
N ALA A 54 -9.68 -1.13 -12.91
CA ALA A 54 -10.36 -2.31 -13.44
C ALA A 54 -11.89 -2.25 -13.27
N PHE A 55 -12.38 -1.74 -12.13
CA PHE A 55 -13.82 -1.51 -11.91
C PHE A 55 -14.40 -0.44 -12.85
N ALA A 56 -13.64 0.62 -13.15
CA ALA A 56 -14.06 1.65 -14.09
C ALA A 56 -14.13 1.11 -15.53
N GLU A 57 -13.16 0.29 -15.96
CA GLU A 57 -13.21 -0.36 -17.26
C GLU A 57 -14.40 -1.31 -17.38
N LEU A 58 -14.66 -2.13 -16.35
CA LEU A 58 -15.85 -2.99 -16.32
C LEU A 58 -17.14 -2.15 -16.44
N ARG A 59 -17.25 -1.04 -15.70
CA ARG A 59 -18.44 -0.16 -15.73
C ARG A 59 -18.74 0.39 -17.12
N LYS A 60 -17.73 0.68 -17.95
CA LYS A 60 -17.92 1.19 -19.32
C LYS A 60 -18.62 0.19 -20.24
N LEU A 61 -18.47 -1.10 -19.96
CA LEU A 61 -19.08 -2.17 -20.75
C LEU A 61 -20.53 -2.46 -20.36
N LEU A 62 -21.00 -1.94 -19.23
CA LEU A 62 -22.32 -2.26 -18.70
C LEU A 62 -23.39 -1.31 -19.23
N PRO A 63 -24.52 -1.85 -19.72
CA PRO A 63 -25.64 -1.03 -20.20
C PRO A 63 -26.37 -0.37 -19.02
N THR A 64 -26.56 0.95 -19.06
CA THR A 64 -27.34 1.70 -18.07
C THR A 64 -28.18 2.80 -18.70
N LEU A 65 -29.31 3.11 -18.08
CA LEU A 65 -30.12 4.30 -18.40
C LEU A 65 -30.26 5.17 -17.12
N PRO A 66 -29.80 6.43 -17.12
CA PRO A 66 -29.00 7.06 -18.17
C PRO A 66 -27.58 6.45 -18.29
N PRO A 67 -26.84 6.69 -19.39
CA PRO A 67 -25.51 6.10 -19.62
C PRO A 67 -24.48 6.44 -18.51
N ASP A 68 -24.63 7.60 -17.88
CA ASP A 68 -23.77 8.12 -16.81
C ASP A 68 -24.24 7.74 -15.39
N LYS A 69 -25.24 6.85 -15.26
CA LYS A 69 -25.72 6.36 -13.96
C LYS A 69 -24.56 5.89 -13.10
N LYS A 70 -24.38 6.50 -11.93
CA LYS A 70 -23.39 6.05 -10.95
C LYS A 70 -23.83 4.70 -10.38
N LEU A 71 -22.92 3.72 -10.43
CA LEU A 71 -23.13 2.39 -9.87
C LEU A 71 -22.11 2.16 -8.75
N SER A 72 -22.56 1.55 -7.65
CA SER A 72 -21.69 1.01 -6.62
C SER A 72 -20.94 -0.24 -7.12
N LYS A 73 -19.88 -0.65 -6.40
CA LYS A 73 -19.10 -1.85 -6.75
C LYS A 73 -19.96 -3.11 -6.81
N ILE A 74 -20.93 -3.26 -5.90
CA ILE A 74 -21.82 -4.42 -5.89
C ILE A 74 -22.80 -4.40 -7.07
N GLU A 75 -23.31 -3.23 -7.44
CA GLU A 75 -24.18 -3.10 -8.62
C GLU A 75 -23.43 -3.41 -9.91
N ILE A 76 -22.19 -2.94 -10.06
CA ILE A 76 -21.33 -3.27 -11.21
C ILE A 76 -21.17 -4.78 -11.35
N LEU A 77 -20.86 -5.49 -10.25
CA LEU A 77 -20.69 -6.94 -10.29
C LEU A 77 -21.98 -7.68 -10.65
N ARG A 78 -23.11 -7.30 -10.03
CA ARG A 78 -24.41 -7.92 -10.31
C ARG A 78 -24.84 -7.69 -11.76
N LEU A 79 -24.71 -6.47 -12.24
CA LEU A 79 -25.08 -6.11 -13.61
C LEU A 79 -24.19 -6.80 -14.64
N ALA A 80 -22.89 -6.95 -14.37
CA ALA A 80 -21.98 -7.71 -15.23
C ALA A 80 -22.42 -9.18 -15.38
N ILE A 81 -22.76 -9.84 -14.27
CA ILE A 81 -23.26 -11.22 -14.28
C ILE A 81 -24.55 -11.32 -15.12
N CYS A 82 -25.52 -10.44 -14.86
CA CYS A 82 -26.77 -10.42 -15.62
C CYS A 82 -26.55 -10.14 -17.10
N TYR A 83 -25.63 -9.25 -17.45
CA TYR A 83 -25.38 -8.89 -18.85
C TYR A 83 -24.69 -10.00 -19.63
N ILE A 84 -23.72 -10.71 -19.02
CA ILE A 84 -23.13 -11.91 -19.62
C ILE A 84 -24.22 -12.96 -19.88
N ALA A 85 -25.09 -13.23 -18.90
CA ALA A 85 -26.17 -14.20 -19.05
C ALA A 85 -27.17 -13.81 -20.16
N TYR A 86 -27.50 -12.52 -20.24
CA TYR A 86 -28.35 -11.98 -21.30
C TYR A 86 -27.73 -12.18 -22.69
N LEU A 87 -26.46 -11.83 -22.87
CA LEU A 87 -25.77 -11.99 -24.15
C LEU A 87 -25.68 -13.46 -24.57
N ASN A 88 -25.41 -14.38 -23.64
CA ASN A 88 -25.43 -15.82 -23.93
C ASN A 88 -26.81 -16.28 -24.42
N HIS A 89 -27.88 -15.85 -23.74
CA HIS A 89 -29.24 -16.19 -24.16
C HIS A 89 -29.58 -15.67 -25.57
N VAL A 90 -29.13 -14.46 -25.91
CA VAL A 90 -29.32 -13.88 -27.26
C VAL A 90 -28.55 -14.64 -28.34
N LEU A 91 -27.40 -15.24 -28.01
CA LEU A 91 -26.59 -16.00 -28.97
C LEU A 91 -27.06 -17.45 -29.16
N GLU A 92 -27.74 -18.02 -28.16
CA GLU A 92 -28.27 -19.39 -28.20
C GLU A 92 -29.70 -19.48 -28.77
N ALA A 93 -30.38 -18.34 -28.93
CA ALA A 93 -31.71 -18.22 -29.54
C ALA A 93 -31.62 -18.04 -31.06
#